data_AF-A0A1F5V7H8-F1
#
_entry.id   AF-A0A1F5V7H8-F1
#
_cell.length_a   1.000
_cell.length_b   1.000
_cell.length_c   1.000
_cell.angle_alpha   90.00
_cell.angle_beta   90.00
_cell.angle_gamma   90.00
#
_symmetry.space_group_name_H-M   'P 1'
#
loop_
_entity.id
_entity.type
_entity.pdbx_description
1 polymer ?
#
loop_
_entity_poly.entity_id
_entity_poly.type
_entity_poly.pdbx_seq_one_letter_code
_entity_poly.pdbx_strand_id
1 'polypeptide(L)'
;MSGQILINLPVFLFTYNYTMKKSGFVFNLFLFIITMAIAWYEQWTAKDLLWSLWISSLTLGYSFIVVIIIANALNPKPMGRGFRKEQELSEKEKEIYKKIELTEKDNKIAFEGQSIAMGIFFLFVILMFTGLSYITLCFFFIVLISTLVALGSIMGKTKGWPYMSNSDKTIFRIIMYLPYSIFMLLFFTVHFGGFHFVHSIFLNGFFPLIDRMPFGETIEGTFIFFKDLIVTALRNYWIFILMSAFSRLDVYKVALRKGSDAGFFYPYLNVIRMHFMIFVIAFLWKTTLQPFIMYAALFLYFFPVYDFAKSLFKKQNHREHREEEEI
;
A
#
# COMPACT_ATOMS: atom_id res chain seq x y z
N MET A 1 -31.66 4.44 9.10
CA MET A 1 -30.22 4.09 9.31
C MET A 1 -29.44 3.92 7.98
N SER A 2 -29.83 4.61 6.90
CA SER A 2 -29.34 4.31 5.53
C SER A 2 -28.93 5.55 4.71
N GLY A 3 -28.61 6.67 5.36
CA GLY A 3 -28.20 7.92 4.68
C GLY A 3 -26.73 8.31 4.84
N GLN A 4 -25.99 7.74 5.81
CA GLN A 4 -24.62 8.14 6.12
C GLN A 4 -23.53 7.35 5.39
N ILE A 5 -23.87 6.23 4.74
CA ILE A 5 -22.87 5.38 4.07
C ILE A 5 -22.48 5.96 2.69
N LEU A 6 -23.41 6.55 1.95
CA LEU A 6 -23.15 7.05 0.59
C LEU A 6 -22.41 8.39 0.53
N ILE A 7 -22.56 9.26 1.53
CA ILE A 7 -21.85 10.56 1.58
C ILE A 7 -20.38 10.39 2.00
N ASN A 8 -20.05 9.29 2.68
CA ASN A 8 -18.68 9.04 3.14
C ASN A 8 -17.82 8.27 2.13
N LEU A 9 -18.38 7.65 1.09
CA LEU A 9 -17.59 6.89 0.10
C LEU A 9 -16.57 7.75 -0.68
N PRO A 10 -16.92 8.93 -1.23
CA PRO A 10 -15.94 9.78 -1.90
C PRO A 10 -14.96 10.42 -0.93
N VAL A 11 -15.29 10.54 0.36
CA VAL A 11 -14.34 11.01 1.38
C VAL A 11 -13.38 9.89 1.77
N PHE A 12 -13.83 8.64 1.90
CA PHE A 12 -13.02 7.49 2.28
C PHE A 12 -11.93 7.14 1.25
N LEU A 13 -12.21 7.33 -0.05
CA LEU A 13 -11.23 7.15 -1.12
C LEU A 13 -10.10 8.20 -1.09
N PHE A 14 -10.27 9.29 -0.35
CA PHE A 14 -9.31 10.39 -0.26
C PHE A 14 -8.68 10.54 1.13
N THR A 15 -9.09 9.75 2.12
CA THR A 15 -8.75 10.01 3.52
C THR A 15 -8.15 8.81 4.24
N TYR A 16 -6.83 8.73 4.23
CA TYR A 16 -6.16 8.25 5.41
C TYR A 16 -5.84 9.47 6.29
N ASN A 17 -6.33 9.47 7.52
CA ASN A 17 -6.10 10.54 8.51
C ASN A 17 -4.63 10.54 8.97
N TYR A 18 -3.69 10.83 8.07
CA TYR A 18 -2.39 11.32 8.49
C TYR A 18 -2.53 12.81 8.73
N THR A 19 -2.57 13.20 10.01
CA THR A 19 -2.39 14.60 10.37
C THR A 19 -0.97 14.99 9.94
N MET A 20 -0.86 15.55 8.73
CA MET A 20 0.40 16.03 8.19
C MET A 20 0.98 17.06 9.16
N LYS A 21 2.22 16.83 9.62
CA LYS A 21 2.96 17.88 10.32
C LYS A 21 3.06 19.08 9.39
N LYS A 22 2.97 20.30 9.93
CA LYS A 22 3.07 21.56 9.16
C LYS A 22 4.29 21.60 8.23
N SER A 23 5.42 21.02 8.66
CA SER A 23 6.63 20.89 7.85
C SER A 23 6.46 20.02 6.60
N GLY A 24 5.66 18.94 6.69
CA GLY A 24 5.38 18.07 5.55
C GLY A 24 4.52 18.75 4.49
N PHE A 25 3.60 19.64 4.89
CA PHE A 25 2.78 20.40 3.95
C PHE A 25 3.62 21.33 3.06
N VAL A 26 4.52 22.11 3.65
CA VAL A 26 5.39 23.04 2.90
C VAL A 26 6.29 22.28 1.92
N PHE A 27 6.85 21.16 2.37
CA PHE A 27 7.68 20.30 1.52
C PHE A 27 6.88 19.72 0.33
N ASN A 28 5.67 19.22 0.56
CA ASN A 28 4.83 18.70 -0.51
C ASN A 28 4.39 19.79 -1.49
N LEU A 29 4.09 21.00 -1.01
CA LEU A 29 3.79 22.14 -1.86
C LEU A 29 4.98 22.52 -2.75
N PHE A 30 6.19 22.52 -2.19
CA PHE A 30 7.41 22.75 -2.95
C PHE A 30 7.63 21.68 -4.03
N LEU A 31 7.47 20.40 -3.69
CA LEU A 31 7.57 19.31 -4.67
C LEU A 31 6.51 19.42 -5.78
N PHE A 32 5.30 19.84 -5.43
CA PHE A 32 4.23 20.08 -6.39
C PHE A 32 4.60 21.21 -7.37
N ILE A 33 5.07 22.36 -6.87
CA ILE A 33 5.48 23.49 -7.70
C ILE A 33 6.60 23.09 -8.66
N ILE A 34 7.60 22.33 -8.18
CA ILE A 34 8.67 21.82 -9.05
C ILE A 34 8.12 20.88 -10.12
N THR A 35 7.26 19.94 -9.74
CA THR A 35 6.66 18.99 -10.69
C THR A 35 5.85 19.71 -11.76
N MET A 36 5.10 20.74 -11.37
CA MET A 36 4.36 21.62 -12.29
C MET A 36 5.29 22.40 -13.22
N ALA A 37 6.39 22.95 -12.70
CA ALA A 37 7.37 23.67 -13.51
C ALA A 37 8.04 22.76 -14.54
N ILE A 38 8.36 21.52 -14.16
CA ILE A 38 8.91 20.50 -15.07
C ILE A 38 7.88 20.13 -16.13
N ALA A 39 6.65 19.83 -15.73
CA ALA A 39 5.58 19.49 -16.67
C ALA A 39 5.31 20.62 -17.67
N TRP A 40 5.36 21.87 -17.22
CA TRP A 40 5.26 23.04 -18.10
C TRP A 40 6.45 23.12 -19.07
N TYR A 41 7.68 23.00 -18.56
CA TYR A 41 8.90 23.12 -19.35
C TYR A 41 8.99 22.04 -20.44
N GLU A 42 8.66 20.79 -20.08
CA GLU A 42 8.63 19.63 -20.98
C GLU A 42 7.36 19.57 -21.86
N GLN A 43 6.50 20.58 -21.78
CA GLN A 43 5.23 20.67 -22.53
C GLN A 43 4.37 19.40 -22.40
N TRP A 44 4.28 18.86 -21.19
CA TRP A 44 3.54 17.63 -20.95
C TRP A 44 2.09 17.76 -21.42
N THR A 45 1.66 16.73 -22.13
CA THR A 45 0.29 16.54 -22.56
C THR A 45 -0.47 15.68 -21.54
N ALA A 46 -1.79 15.50 -21.71
CA ALA A 46 -2.51 14.57 -20.84
C ALA A 46 -2.00 13.12 -20.98
N LYS A 47 -1.48 12.75 -22.16
CA LYS A 47 -0.79 11.47 -22.35
C LYS A 47 0.37 11.33 -21.35
N ASP A 48 1.23 12.33 -21.29
CA ASP A 48 2.42 12.31 -20.41
C ASP A 48 2.03 12.27 -18.93
N LEU A 49 0.99 13.00 -18.55
CA LEU A 49 0.45 12.95 -17.19
C LEU A 49 -0.10 11.55 -16.85
N LEU A 50 -0.89 10.95 -17.75
CA LEU A 50 -1.49 9.65 -17.51
C LEU A 50 -0.43 8.55 -17.39
N TRP A 51 0.57 8.54 -18.28
CA TRP A 51 1.64 7.55 -18.23
C TRP A 51 2.58 7.74 -17.05
N SER A 52 2.88 8.99 -16.66
CA SER A 52 3.66 9.28 -15.45
C SER A 52 2.94 8.84 -14.17
N LEU A 53 1.63 9.07 -14.07
CA LEU A 53 0.79 8.55 -12.99
C LEU A 53 0.77 7.02 -12.97
N TRP A 54 0.58 6.39 -14.13
CA TRP A 54 0.55 4.94 -14.25
C TRP A 54 1.88 4.30 -13.84
N ILE A 55 3.03 4.78 -14.34
CA ILE A 55 4.31 4.18 -13.98
C ILE A 55 4.72 4.47 -12.54
N SER A 56 4.38 5.66 -12.01
CA SER A 56 4.56 6.00 -10.59
C SER A 56 3.72 5.11 -9.69
N SER A 57 2.50 4.78 -10.11
CA SER A 57 1.64 3.85 -9.38
C SER A 57 2.21 2.44 -9.31
N LEU A 58 2.68 1.91 -10.44
CA LEU A 58 3.30 0.59 -10.52
C LEU A 58 4.57 0.54 -9.66
N THR A 59 5.49 1.49 -9.85
CA THR A 59 6.78 1.51 -9.15
C THR A 59 6.61 1.75 -7.65
N LEU A 60 5.96 2.85 -7.26
CA LEU A 60 5.83 3.23 -5.85
C LEU A 60 4.82 2.36 -5.11
N GLY A 61 3.82 1.81 -5.79
CA GLY A 61 2.90 0.84 -5.20
C GLY A 61 3.62 -0.47 -4.90
N TYR A 62 4.39 -0.98 -5.86
CA TYR A 62 5.14 -2.22 -5.68
C TYR A 62 6.24 -2.09 -4.62
N SER A 63 7.02 -1.00 -4.63
CA SER A 63 8.03 -0.79 -3.59
C SER A 63 7.40 -0.62 -2.20
N PHE A 64 6.19 -0.07 -2.10
CA PHE A 64 5.48 0.01 -0.84
C PHE A 64 5.03 -1.35 -0.32
N ILE A 65 4.56 -2.24 -1.21
CA ILE A 65 4.25 -3.64 -0.87
C ILE A 65 5.49 -4.35 -0.32
N VAL A 66 6.64 -4.20 -1.00
CA VAL A 66 7.92 -4.76 -0.55
C VAL A 66 8.29 -4.22 0.84
N VAL A 67 8.15 -2.91 1.07
CA VAL A 67 8.42 -2.30 2.38
C VAL A 67 7.52 -2.86 3.48
N ILE A 68 6.22 -3.06 3.22
CA ILE A 68 5.31 -3.69 4.18
C ILE A 68 5.73 -5.13 4.48
N ILE A 69 6.08 -5.91 3.45
CA ILE A 69 6.51 -7.30 3.63
C ILE A 69 7.80 -7.36 4.46
N ILE A 70 8.78 -6.52 4.15
CA ILE A 70 10.03 -6.41 4.92
C ILE A 70 9.74 -5.97 6.36
N ALA A 71 8.90 -4.94 6.55
CA ALA A 71 8.54 -4.45 7.87
C ALA A 71 7.87 -5.54 8.72
N ASN A 72 7.01 -6.36 8.10
CA ASN A 72 6.38 -7.50 8.76
C ASN A 72 7.37 -8.61 9.07
N ALA A 73 8.32 -8.90 8.19
CA ALA A 73 9.35 -9.91 8.47
C ALA A 73 10.26 -9.49 9.63
N LEU A 74 10.58 -8.19 9.74
CA LEU A 74 11.45 -7.64 10.79
C LEU A 74 10.72 -7.45 12.12
N ASN A 75 9.49 -6.95 12.08
CA ASN A 75 8.67 -6.60 13.24
C ASN A 75 7.27 -7.20 13.10
N PRO A 76 7.15 -8.53 13.11
CA PRO A 76 5.86 -9.16 12.91
C PRO A 76 4.93 -8.84 14.08
N LYS A 77 3.69 -8.47 13.75
CA LYS A 77 2.63 -8.17 14.72
C LYS A 77 1.46 -9.12 14.54
N PRO A 78 0.76 -9.51 15.61
CA PRO A 78 -0.42 -10.37 15.50
C PRO A 78 -1.48 -9.73 14.62
N MET A 79 -1.92 -10.48 13.61
CA MET A 79 -2.94 -10.03 12.67
C MET A 79 -4.25 -9.85 13.44
N GLY A 80 -4.95 -8.74 13.25
CA GLY A 80 -6.24 -8.47 13.90
C GLY A 80 -6.20 -7.54 15.11
N ARG A 81 -5.01 -7.17 15.62
CA ARG A 81 -4.90 -6.15 16.68
C ARG A 81 -5.12 -4.71 16.14
N GLY A 82 -5.09 -4.53 14.82
CA GLY A 82 -5.00 -3.22 14.15
C GLY A 82 -6.31 -2.49 13.84
N PHE A 83 -7.49 -3.04 14.12
CA PHE A 83 -8.75 -2.34 13.76
C PHE A 83 -9.44 -1.58 14.88
N ARG A 84 -9.07 -1.82 16.15
CA ARG A 84 -9.59 -1.00 17.26
C ARG A 84 -8.53 0.03 17.62
N LYS A 85 -8.67 1.24 17.09
CA LYS A 85 -7.76 2.34 17.42
C LYS A 85 -7.68 2.47 18.93
N GLU A 86 -6.49 2.33 19.46
CA GLU A 86 -6.15 2.64 20.85
C GLU A 86 -6.55 4.07 21.26
N GLN A 87 -6.75 4.95 20.26
CA GLN A 87 -7.26 6.32 20.40
C GLN A 87 -8.78 6.44 20.55
N GLU A 88 -9.56 5.40 20.25
CA GLU A 88 -11.02 5.36 20.41
C GLU A 88 -11.45 4.49 21.61
N LEU A 89 -10.49 3.83 22.27
CA LEU A 89 -10.77 3.10 23.51
C LEU A 89 -10.98 4.11 24.63
N SER A 90 -12.15 4.03 25.27
CA SER A 90 -12.42 4.75 26.51
C SER A 90 -11.37 4.38 27.58
N GLU A 91 -11.09 5.27 28.52
CA GLU A 91 -10.16 4.99 29.64
C GLU A 91 -10.54 3.70 30.39
N LYS A 92 -11.84 3.41 30.49
CA LYS A 92 -12.36 2.16 31.06
C LYS A 92 -11.98 0.93 30.24
N GLU A 93 -12.01 1.01 28.91
CA GLU A 93 -11.54 -0.08 28.06
C GLU A 93 -10.02 -0.22 28.13
N LYS A 94 -9.26 0.87 28.19
CA LYS A 94 -7.81 0.80 28.41
C LYS A 94 -7.47 0.09 29.72
N GLU A 95 -8.21 0.38 30.79
CA GLU A 95 -8.04 -0.29 32.08
C GLU A 95 -8.42 -1.78 32.02
N ILE A 96 -9.50 -2.13 31.32
CA ILE A 96 -9.89 -3.52 31.05
C ILE A 96 -8.81 -4.23 30.23
N TYR A 97 -8.28 -3.61 29.18
CA TYR A 97 -7.20 -4.16 28.36
C TYR A 97 -5.91 -4.33 29.17
N LYS A 98 -5.57 -3.37 30.03
CA LYS A 98 -4.42 -3.48 30.95
C LYS A 98 -4.59 -4.62 31.95
N LYS A 99 -5.82 -4.91 32.38
CA LYS A 99 -6.14 -6.05 33.24
C LYS A 99 -6.13 -7.39 32.48
N ILE A 100 -6.41 -7.37 31.17
CA ILE A 100 -6.33 -8.50 30.23
C ILE A 100 -4.90 -8.67 29.65
N GLU A 101 -3.99 -7.73 29.91
CA GLU A 101 -2.56 -7.80 29.51
C GLU A 101 -1.80 -8.96 30.20
N LEU A 102 -2.45 -9.58 31.21
CA LEU A 102 -2.32 -11.00 31.54
C LEU A 102 -2.92 -11.81 30.38
N THR A 103 -2.23 -12.02 29.26
CA THR A 103 -0.96 -12.75 29.21
C THR A 103 -0.26 -12.42 27.88
N GLU A 104 0.80 -11.63 27.91
CA GLU A 104 1.74 -11.48 26.79
C GLU A 104 2.16 -12.84 26.20
N LYS A 105 2.24 -13.86 27.06
CA LYS A 105 2.45 -15.26 26.73
C LYS A 105 1.39 -15.84 25.78
N ASP A 106 0.10 -15.61 26.01
CA ASP A 106 -0.96 -16.20 25.17
C ASP A 106 -1.05 -15.48 23.82
N ASN A 107 -0.78 -14.18 23.81
CA ASN A 107 -0.61 -13.42 22.56
C ASN A 107 0.54 -13.98 21.70
N LYS A 108 1.68 -14.32 22.33
CA LYS A 108 2.84 -14.89 21.63
C LYS A 108 2.54 -16.31 21.10
N ILE A 109 1.82 -17.13 21.85
CA ILE A 109 1.39 -18.47 21.40
C ILE A 109 0.39 -18.37 20.25
N ALA A 110 -0.62 -17.50 20.36
CA ALA A 110 -1.60 -17.27 19.29
C ALA A 110 -0.92 -16.79 18.00
N PHE A 111 0.08 -15.92 18.14
CA PHE A 111 0.89 -15.43 17.04
C PHE A 111 1.74 -16.50 16.37
N GLU A 112 2.44 -17.33 17.14
CA GLU A 112 3.23 -18.47 16.63
C GLU A 112 2.32 -19.53 15.98
N GLY A 113 1.12 -19.77 16.53
CA GLY A 113 0.12 -20.65 15.92
C GLY A 113 -0.43 -20.10 14.60
N GLN A 114 -0.63 -18.78 14.51
CA GLN A 114 -1.09 -18.13 13.29
C GLN A 114 -0.10 -18.27 12.13
N SER A 115 1.21 -18.14 12.37
CA SER A 115 2.20 -18.29 11.30
C SER A 115 2.21 -19.70 10.71
N ILE A 116 2.08 -20.73 11.55
CA ILE A 116 1.95 -22.14 11.13
C ILE A 116 0.69 -22.32 10.27
N ALA A 117 -0.47 -21.88 10.78
CA ALA A 117 -1.75 -22.01 10.08
C ALA A 117 -1.72 -21.34 8.70
N MET A 118 -1.15 -20.12 8.62
CA MET A 118 -1.00 -19.39 7.36
C MET A 118 -0.01 -20.09 6.40
N GLY A 119 1.10 -20.61 6.91
CA GLY A 119 2.07 -21.35 6.11
C GLY A 119 1.45 -22.59 5.47
N ILE A 120 0.65 -23.36 6.22
CA ILE A 120 -0.08 -24.53 5.73
C ILE A 120 -1.13 -24.12 4.69
N PHE A 121 -1.93 -23.08 4.99
CA PHE A 121 -2.93 -22.56 4.05
C PHE A 121 -2.28 -22.16 2.71
N PHE A 122 -1.17 -21.43 2.74
CA PHE A 122 -0.46 -21.02 1.52
C PHE A 122 0.16 -22.19 0.77
N LEU A 123 0.64 -23.21 1.46
CA LEU A 123 1.10 -24.44 0.82
C LEU A 123 -0.03 -25.11 0.03
N PHE A 124 -1.24 -25.18 0.57
CA PHE A 124 -2.40 -25.72 -0.16
C PHE A 124 -2.75 -24.88 -1.39
N VAL A 125 -2.72 -23.54 -1.27
CA VAL A 125 -2.94 -22.66 -2.42
C VAL A 125 -1.90 -22.91 -3.50
N ILE A 126 -0.61 -22.96 -3.15
CA ILE A 126 0.47 -23.23 -4.13
C ILE A 126 0.29 -24.61 -4.75
N LEU A 127 0.04 -25.65 -3.95
CA LEU A 127 -0.22 -27.01 -4.42
C LEU A 127 -1.39 -27.05 -5.43
N MET A 128 -2.46 -26.30 -5.19
CA MET A 128 -3.61 -26.22 -6.10
C MET A 128 -3.25 -25.62 -7.47
N PHE A 129 -2.39 -24.59 -7.50
CA PHE A 129 -2.02 -23.91 -8.74
C PHE A 129 -0.85 -24.56 -9.49
N THR A 130 0.10 -25.18 -8.76
CA THR A 130 1.33 -25.72 -9.34
C THR A 130 1.47 -27.24 -9.24
N GLY A 131 0.49 -27.93 -8.68
CA GLY A 131 0.50 -29.39 -8.51
C GLY A 131 1.71 -29.87 -7.68
N LEU A 132 2.15 -31.11 -7.91
CA LEU A 132 3.37 -31.68 -7.29
C LEU A 132 4.64 -31.27 -8.06
N SER A 133 4.80 -29.97 -8.30
CA SER A 133 6.00 -29.43 -8.97
C SER A 133 7.15 -29.18 -7.99
N TYR A 134 8.35 -28.94 -8.55
CA TYR A 134 9.51 -28.49 -7.78
C TYR A 134 9.25 -27.21 -6.98
N ILE A 135 8.40 -26.30 -7.48
CA ILE A 135 8.02 -25.07 -6.76
C ILE A 135 7.28 -25.42 -5.47
N THR A 136 6.30 -26.32 -5.55
CA THR A 136 5.54 -26.81 -4.39
C THR A 136 6.44 -27.50 -3.38
N LEU A 137 7.38 -28.33 -3.85
CA LEU A 137 8.33 -29.02 -2.98
C LEU A 137 9.27 -28.03 -2.27
N CYS A 138 9.82 -27.05 -2.98
CA CYS A 138 10.64 -26.00 -2.38
C CYS A 138 9.85 -25.22 -1.33
N PHE A 139 8.62 -24.80 -1.63
CA PHE A 139 7.79 -24.07 -0.68
C PHE A 139 7.41 -24.93 0.54
N PHE A 140 7.14 -26.22 0.35
CA PHE A 140 6.92 -27.18 1.43
C PHE A 140 8.08 -27.19 2.42
N PHE A 141 9.34 -27.26 1.95
CA PHE A 141 10.49 -27.23 2.85
C PHE A 141 10.60 -25.91 3.63
N ILE A 142 10.28 -24.77 3.00
CA ILE A 142 10.24 -23.46 3.68
C ILE A 142 9.18 -23.46 4.80
N VAL A 143 7.98 -23.98 4.51
CA VAL A 143 6.89 -24.11 5.51
C VAL A 143 7.28 -25.08 6.62
N LEU A 144 7.91 -26.20 6.29
CA LEU A 144 8.37 -27.19 7.27
C LEU A 144 9.39 -26.57 8.23
N ILE A 145 10.42 -25.90 7.71
CA ILE A 145 11.44 -25.24 8.53
C ILE A 145 10.81 -24.15 9.40
N SER A 146 9.95 -23.31 8.83
CA SER A 146 9.22 -22.28 9.58
C SER A 146 8.38 -22.89 10.71
N THR A 147 7.67 -23.98 10.44
CA THR A 147 6.84 -24.69 11.42
C THR A 147 7.69 -25.30 12.53
N LEU A 148 8.81 -25.94 12.21
CA LEU A 148 9.74 -26.50 13.21
C LEU A 148 10.30 -25.42 14.13
N VAL A 149 10.67 -24.25 13.59
CA VAL A 149 11.14 -23.11 14.39
C VAL A 149 10.03 -22.56 15.29
N ALA A 150 8.81 -22.41 14.76
CA ALA A 150 7.66 -21.95 15.53
C ALA A 150 7.31 -22.91 16.67
N LEU A 151 7.25 -24.22 16.39
CA LEU A 151 7.03 -25.26 17.41
C LEU A 151 8.16 -25.28 18.45
N GLY A 152 9.41 -25.16 18.02
CA GLY A 152 10.56 -25.06 18.92
C GLY A 152 10.47 -23.86 19.86
N SER A 153 9.99 -22.71 19.36
CA SER A 153 9.72 -21.52 20.19
C SER A 153 8.63 -21.77 21.24
N ILE A 154 7.51 -22.39 20.83
CA ILE A 154 6.39 -22.72 21.73
C ILE A 154 6.85 -23.72 22.80
N MET A 155 7.51 -24.79 22.38
CA MET A 155 7.96 -25.87 23.27
C MET A 155 9.09 -25.44 24.19
N GLY A 156 10.04 -24.64 23.71
CA GLY A 156 11.19 -24.19 24.49
C GLY A 156 10.80 -23.41 25.74
N LYS A 157 9.67 -22.70 25.70
CA LYS A 157 9.10 -21.99 26.86
C LYS A 157 8.47 -22.93 27.88
N THR A 158 7.96 -24.09 27.46
CA THR A 158 7.28 -25.05 28.34
C THR A 158 8.22 -26.10 28.92
N LYS A 159 9.22 -26.54 28.15
CA LYS A 159 10.15 -27.63 28.51
C LYS A 159 11.58 -27.18 28.79
N GLY A 160 11.84 -25.86 28.81
CA GLY A 160 13.15 -25.30 29.18
C GLY A 160 14.26 -25.54 28.15
N TRP A 161 13.96 -25.50 26.85
CA TRP A 161 14.99 -25.64 25.79
C TRP A 161 15.71 -24.29 25.58
N PRO A 162 16.95 -24.11 26.07
CA PRO A 162 17.58 -22.78 26.15
C PRO A 162 17.92 -22.19 24.77
N TYR A 163 18.19 -23.01 23.76
CA TYR A 163 18.57 -22.55 22.43
C TYR A 163 17.37 -22.05 21.59
N MET A 164 16.18 -22.59 21.82
CA MET A 164 14.97 -22.25 21.06
C MET A 164 14.01 -21.31 21.80
N SER A 165 14.21 -21.09 23.11
CA SER A 165 13.39 -20.15 23.89
C SER A 165 13.58 -18.69 23.47
N ASN A 166 14.69 -18.38 22.79
CA ASN A 166 15.05 -17.02 22.39
C ASN A 166 14.48 -16.66 21.00
N SER A 167 13.19 -16.92 20.81
CA SER A 167 12.44 -16.60 19.58
C SER A 167 12.38 -15.11 19.26
N ASP A 168 12.83 -14.28 20.20
CA ASP A 168 12.91 -12.83 20.03
C ASP A 168 14.09 -12.42 19.16
N LYS A 169 15.03 -13.32 18.85
CA LYS A 169 16.06 -13.02 17.85
C LYS A 169 15.42 -12.83 16.47
N THR A 170 15.80 -11.75 15.80
CA THR A 170 15.29 -11.36 14.47
C THR A 170 15.35 -12.50 13.45
N ILE A 171 16.41 -13.34 13.48
CA ILE A 171 16.57 -14.47 12.57
C ILE A 171 15.41 -15.48 12.66
N PHE A 172 14.97 -15.84 13.87
CA PHE A 172 13.87 -16.79 14.05
C PHE A 172 12.56 -16.21 13.56
N ARG A 173 12.34 -14.91 13.81
CA ARG A 173 11.17 -14.19 13.27
C ARG A 173 11.16 -14.22 11.75
N ILE A 174 12.28 -13.86 11.11
CA ILE A 174 12.39 -13.89 9.64
C ILE A 174 12.08 -15.30 9.11
N ILE A 175 12.65 -16.35 9.70
CA ILE A 175 12.40 -17.74 9.27
C ILE A 175 10.93 -18.12 9.44
N MET A 176 10.31 -17.79 10.57
CA MET A 176 8.89 -18.07 10.81
C MET A 176 7.98 -17.37 9.80
N TYR A 177 8.28 -16.11 9.45
CA TYR A 177 7.47 -15.31 8.52
C TYR A 177 7.85 -15.49 7.05
N LEU A 178 8.90 -16.24 6.74
CA LEU A 178 9.39 -16.39 5.37
C LEU A 178 8.34 -16.98 4.41
N PRO A 179 7.60 -18.08 4.73
CA PRO A 179 6.56 -18.57 3.84
C PRO A 179 5.49 -17.51 3.54
N TYR A 180 5.07 -16.77 4.57
CA TYR A 180 4.10 -15.70 4.44
C TYR A 180 4.62 -14.59 3.52
N SER A 181 5.84 -14.10 3.77
CA SER A 181 6.45 -13.02 2.98
C SER A 181 6.62 -13.39 1.52
N ILE A 182 7.07 -14.61 1.23
CA ILE A 182 7.22 -15.11 -0.15
C ILE A 182 5.85 -15.22 -0.83
N PHE A 183 4.87 -15.84 -0.16
CA PHE A 183 3.53 -15.97 -0.71
C PHE A 183 2.91 -14.61 -1.01
N MET A 184 2.95 -13.68 -0.05
CA MET A 184 2.39 -12.34 -0.24
C MET A 184 3.10 -11.61 -1.36
N LEU A 185 4.43 -11.70 -1.45
CA LEU A 185 5.18 -11.09 -2.55
C LEU A 185 4.70 -11.64 -3.90
N LEU A 186 4.63 -12.97 -4.06
CA LEU A 186 4.17 -13.59 -5.31
C LEU A 186 2.72 -13.24 -5.65
N PHE A 187 1.82 -13.37 -4.67
CA PHE A 187 0.41 -13.03 -4.82
C PHE A 187 0.24 -11.58 -5.30
N PHE A 188 0.91 -10.65 -4.62
CA PHE A 188 0.85 -9.24 -5.00
C PHE A 188 1.51 -8.99 -6.34
N THR A 189 2.64 -9.60 -6.68
CA THR A 189 3.26 -9.44 -8.00
C THR A 189 2.31 -9.83 -9.11
N VAL A 190 1.65 -10.99 -9.00
CA VAL A 190 0.70 -11.45 -10.01
C VAL A 190 -0.54 -10.55 -10.04
N HIS A 191 -1.13 -10.25 -8.89
CA HIS A 191 -2.38 -9.51 -8.83
C HIS A 191 -2.20 -8.02 -9.19
N PHE A 192 -1.25 -7.34 -8.54
CA PHE A 192 -0.94 -5.93 -8.77
C PHE A 192 -0.31 -5.73 -10.16
N GLY A 193 0.65 -6.58 -10.53
CA GLY A 193 1.28 -6.54 -11.86
C GLY A 193 0.28 -6.85 -12.97
N GLY A 194 -0.57 -7.86 -12.80
CA GLY A 194 -1.63 -8.21 -13.75
C GLY A 194 -2.65 -7.08 -13.94
N PHE A 195 -2.98 -6.36 -12.87
CA PHE A 195 -3.85 -5.18 -12.97
C PHE A 195 -3.19 -4.05 -13.77
N HIS A 196 -1.91 -3.75 -13.50
CA HIS A 196 -1.16 -2.76 -14.27
C HIS A 196 -0.95 -3.16 -15.73
N PHE A 197 -0.79 -4.45 -16.00
CA PHE A 197 -0.72 -5.04 -17.34
C PHE A 197 -2.01 -4.78 -18.15
N VAL A 198 -3.16 -5.17 -17.60
CA VAL A 198 -4.44 -4.93 -18.27
C VAL A 198 -4.68 -3.43 -18.44
N HIS A 199 -4.34 -2.63 -17.44
CA HIS A 199 -4.54 -1.18 -17.53
C HIS A 199 -3.65 -0.53 -18.58
N SER A 200 -2.39 -0.94 -18.73
CA SER A 200 -1.51 -0.35 -19.72
C SER A 200 -1.97 -0.63 -21.15
N ILE A 201 -2.63 -1.77 -21.38
CA ILE A 201 -3.28 -2.10 -22.66
C ILE A 201 -4.38 -1.09 -22.97
N PHE A 202 -5.28 -0.82 -22.02
CA PHE A 202 -6.33 0.20 -22.19
C PHE A 202 -5.72 1.59 -22.37
N LEU A 203 -4.72 1.93 -21.56
CA LEU A 203 -4.10 3.25 -21.58
C LEU A 203 -3.41 3.51 -22.93
N ASN A 204 -2.71 2.52 -23.48
CA ASN A 204 -2.10 2.64 -24.81
C ASN A 204 -3.15 2.72 -25.93
N GLY A 205 -4.33 2.13 -25.73
CA GLY A 205 -5.45 2.27 -26.67
C GLY A 205 -6.02 3.69 -26.73
N PHE A 206 -6.10 4.40 -25.60
CA PHE A 206 -6.60 5.78 -25.55
C PHE A 206 -5.52 6.84 -25.77
N PHE A 207 -4.32 6.57 -25.26
CA PHE A 207 -3.17 7.47 -25.24
C PHE A 207 -1.91 6.68 -25.61
N PRO A 208 -1.67 6.40 -26.91
CA PRO A 208 -0.55 5.57 -27.33
C PRO A 208 0.80 6.12 -26.85
N LEU A 209 1.50 5.34 -26.03
CA LEU A 209 2.89 5.60 -25.66
C LEU A 209 3.85 4.98 -26.67
N ILE A 210 3.46 3.82 -27.22
CA ILE A 210 4.15 3.14 -28.31
C ILE A 210 3.16 2.89 -29.45
N ASP A 211 3.62 3.06 -30.68
CA ASP A 211 2.83 2.91 -31.91
C ASP A 211 2.62 1.43 -32.29
N ARG A 212 2.13 0.65 -31.33
CA ARG A 212 1.79 -0.77 -31.48
C ARG A 212 0.44 -1.03 -30.82
N MET A 213 -0.44 -1.75 -31.51
CA MET A 213 -1.72 -2.17 -30.94
C MET A 213 -1.54 -3.45 -30.11
N PRO A 214 -2.13 -3.54 -28.91
CA PRO A 214 -2.03 -4.74 -28.08
C PRO A 214 -2.97 -5.87 -28.52
N PHE A 215 -3.98 -5.57 -29.34
CA PHE A 215 -4.99 -6.54 -29.75
C PHE A 215 -4.51 -7.39 -30.93
N GLY A 216 -4.63 -8.72 -30.80
CA GLY A 216 -4.21 -9.69 -31.82
C GLY A 216 -2.81 -10.25 -31.63
N GLU A 217 -2.09 -9.81 -30.60
CA GLU A 217 -0.77 -10.35 -30.23
C GLU A 217 -0.88 -11.73 -29.55
N THR A 218 0.19 -12.52 -29.66
CA THR A 218 0.32 -13.74 -28.84
C THR A 218 0.48 -13.37 -27.37
N ILE A 219 0.29 -14.33 -26.45
CA ILE A 219 0.52 -14.11 -25.01
C ILE A 219 1.95 -13.57 -24.78
N GLU A 220 2.94 -14.19 -25.41
CA GLU A 220 4.34 -13.76 -25.35
C GLU A 220 4.53 -12.35 -25.93
N GLY A 221 3.94 -12.07 -27.11
CA GLY A 221 3.97 -10.75 -27.73
C GLY A 221 3.37 -9.67 -26.82
N THR A 222 2.31 -10.00 -26.08
CA THR A 222 1.66 -9.09 -25.14
C THR A 222 2.54 -8.81 -23.92
N PHE A 223 3.29 -9.80 -23.41
CA PHE A 223 4.27 -9.57 -22.34
C PHE A 223 5.46 -8.72 -22.79
N ILE A 224 5.95 -8.92 -24.03
CA ILE A 224 6.98 -8.06 -24.62
C ILE A 224 6.47 -6.63 -24.74
N PHE A 225 5.26 -6.45 -25.28
CA PHE A 225 4.59 -5.15 -25.37
C PHE A 225 4.49 -4.46 -24.00
N PHE A 226 4.07 -5.19 -22.96
CA PHE A 226 4.00 -4.65 -21.60
C PHE A 226 5.36 -4.21 -21.06
N LYS A 227 6.41 -5.02 -21.29
CA LYS A 227 7.78 -4.66 -20.93
C LYS A 227 8.22 -3.38 -21.65
N ASP A 228 7.94 -3.26 -22.95
CA ASP A 228 8.31 -2.08 -23.74
C ASP A 228 7.60 -0.81 -23.23
N LEU A 229 6.33 -0.93 -22.81
CA LEU A 229 5.60 0.15 -22.15
C LEU A 229 6.25 0.56 -20.84
N ILE A 230 6.60 -0.40 -19.98
CA ILE A 230 7.29 -0.11 -18.70
C ILE A 230 8.61 0.61 -18.97
N VAL A 231 9.45 0.07 -19.85
CA VAL A 231 10.78 0.64 -20.13
C VAL A 231 10.65 2.05 -20.71
N THR A 232 9.73 2.25 -21.66
CA THR A 232 9.49 3.56 -22.26
C THR A 232 8.96 4.56 -21.23
N ALA A 233 7.98 4.17 -20.41
CA ALA A 233 7.42 5.03 -19.39
C ALA A 233 8.44 5.37 -18.28
N LEU A 234 9.26 4.40 -17.85
CA LEU A 234 10.34 4.65 -16.90
C LEU A 234 11.35 5.66 -17.47
N ARG A 235 11.80 5.46 -18.71
CA ARG A 235 12.76 6.35 -19.36
C ARG A 235 12.21 7.77 -19.49
N ASN A 236 10.96 7.92 -19.88
CA ASN A 236 10.37 9.22 -20.17
C ASN A 236 9.90 9.95 -18.91
N TYR A 237 9.49 9.23 -17.85
CA TYR A 237 8.80 9.82 -16.70
C TYR A 237 9.47 9.55 -15.35
N TRP A 238 10.75 9.14 -15.31
CA TRP A 238 11.45 8.84 -14.06
C TRP A 238 11.47 10.02 -13.07
N ILE A 239 11.54 11.26 -13.56
CA ILE A 239 11.56 12.45 -12.69
C ILE A 239 10.26 12.58 -11.89
N PHE A 240 9.12 12.23 -12.51
CA PHE A 240 7.83 12.20 -11.83
C PHE A 240 7.78 11.14 -10.73
N ILE A 241 8.35 9.97 -11.00
CA ILE A 241 8.44 8.86 -10.05
C ILE A 241 9.25 9.32 -8.83
N LEU A 242 10.39 9.97 -9.07
CA LEU A 242 11.26 10.49 -8.02
C LEU A 242 10.55 11.55 -7.17
N MET A 243 9.91 12.55 -7.78
CA MET A 243 9.15 13.57 -7.04
C MET A 243 8.00 12.97 -6.25
N SER A 244 7.29 12.00 -6.84
CA SER A 244 6.24 11.23 -6.18
C SER A 244 6.78 10.42 -5.00
N ALA A 245 7.97 9.81 -5.13
CA ALA A 245 8.61 9.06 -4.06
C ALA A 245 8.96 9.97 -2.88
N PHE A 246 9.56 11.14 -3.15
CA PHE A 246 9.89 12.14 -2.12
C PHE A 246 8.65 12.61 -1.37
N SER A 247 7.55 12.89 -2.09
CA SER A 247 6.28 13.32 -1.46
C SER A 247 5.67 12.26 -0.53
N ARG A 248 6.07 10.98 -0.68
CA ARG A 248 5.55 9.83 0.06
C ARG A 248 6.49 9.30 1.13
N LEU A 249 7.67 9.89 1.33
CA LEU A 249 8.67 9.39 2.28
C LEU A 249 8.13 9.17 3.70
N ASP A 250 7.25 10.04 4.18
CA ASP A 250 6.67 9.88 5.53
C ASP A 250 5.73 8.68 5.61
N VAL A 251 5.00 8.37 4.53
CA VAL A 251 4.15 7.17 4.45
C VAL A 251 5.02 5.91 4.49
N TYR A 252 6.17 5.92 3.81
CA TYR A 252 7.14 4.82 3.84
C TYR A 252 7.74 4.61 5.24
N LYS A 253 8.14 5.69 5.92
CA LYS A 253 8.64 5.62 7.29
C LYS A 253 7.61 5.01 8.24
N VAL A 254 6.35 5.39 8.08
CA VAL A 254 5.29 4.84 8.93
C VAL A 254 4.99 3.39 8.59
N ALA A 255 4.96 3.01 7.31
CA ALA A 255 4.81 1.61 6.91
C ALA A 255 5.95 0.73 7.46
N LEU A 256 7.20 1.21 7.40
CA LEU A 256 8.35 0.51 7.95
C LEU A 256 8.26 0.32 9.48
N ARG A 257 7.73 1.31 10.20
CA ARG A 257 7.56 1.27 11.67
C ARG A 257 6.35 0.46 12.11
N LYS A 258 5.24 0.55 11.38
CA LYS A 258 3.94 -0.04 11.77
C LYS A 258 3.69 -1.42 11.17
N GLY A 259 4.38 -1.79 10.09
CA GLY A 259 4.16 -3.06 9.39
C GLY A 259 2.73 -3.18 8.85
N SER A 260 2.11 -4.33 9.06
CA SER A 260 0.77 -4.72 8.60
C SER A 260 -0.34 -3.82 9.11
N ASP A 261 -0.12 -3.11 10.23
CA ASP A 261 -1.07 -2.13 10.76
C ASP A 261 -1.22 -0.90 9.85
N ALA A 262 -0.32 -0.72 8.89
CA ALA A 262 -0.46 0.31 7.85
C ALA A 262 -1.60 -0.01 6.85
N GLY A 263 -2.19 -1.21 6.91
CA GLY A 263 -3.32 -1.64 6.10
C GLY A 263 -2.91 -2.22 4.74
N PHE A 264 -3.07 -3.54 4.57
CA PHE A 264 -2.80 -4.22 3.30
C PHE A 264 -3.65 -3.69 2.13
N PHE A 265 -4.78 -3.06 2.41
CA PHE A 265 -5.65 -2.45 1.41
C PHE A 265 -5.16 -1.09 0.89
N TYR A 266 -4.13 -0.50 1.50
CA TYR A 266 -3.67 0.83 1.13
C TYR A 266 -3.19 0.95 -0.33
N PRO A 267 -2.36 0.02 -0.86
CA PRO A 267 -2.00 0.02 -2.28
C PRO A 267 -3.24 -0.06 -3.19
N TYR A 268 -4.22 -0.88 -2.84
CA TYR A 268 -5.45 -1.06 -3.62
C TYR A 268 -6.30 0.19 -3.70
N LEU A 269 -6.50 0.89 -2.59
CA LEU A 269 -7.28 2.13 -2.59
C LEU A 269 -6.61 3.20 -3.44
N ASN A 270 -5.27 3.31 -3.37
CA ASN A 270 -4.52 4.24 -4.22
C ASN A 270 -4.63 3.87 -5.70
N VAL A 271 -4.57 2.58 -6.02
CA VAL A 271 -4.75 2.06 -7.37
C VAL A 271 -6.14 2.40 -7.88
N ILE A 272 -7.21 2.09 -7.14
CA ILE A 272 -8.60 2.41 -7.49
C ILE A 272 -8.74 3.91 -7.75
N ARG A 273 -8.22 4.75 -6.85
CA ARG A 273 -8.23 6.22 -7.01
C ARG A 273 -7.56 6.64 -8.32
N MET A 274 -6.39 6.10 -8.64
CA MET A 274 -5.71 6.45 -9.90
C MET A 274 -6.45 5.96 -11.13
N HIS A 275 -7.08 4.79 -11.10
CA HIS A 275 -7.86 4.30 -12.23
C HIS A 275 -9.09 5.17 -12.46
N PHE A 276 -9.77 5.55 -11.38
CA PHE A 276 -10.87 6.50 -11.45
C PHE A 276 -10.43 7.84 -12.08
N MET A 277 -9.28 8.39 -11.65
CA MET A 277 -8.73 9.61 -12.26
C MET A 277 -8.40 9.45 -13.75
N ILE A 278 -7.82 8.31 -14.13
CA ILE A 278 -7.49 8.00 -15.52
C ILE A 278 -8.75 7.96 -16.38
N PHE A 279 -9.83 7.33 -15.90
CA PHE A 279 -11.13 7.36 -16.59
C PHE A 279 -11.68 8.78 -16.72
N VAL A 280 -11.66 9.57 -15.63
CA VAL A 280 -12.13 10.96 -15.65
C VAL A 280 -11.36 11.78 -16.69
N ILE A 281 -10.03 11.69 -16.71
CA ILE A 281 -9.19 12.41 -17.68
C ILE A 281 -9.46 11.91 -19.10
N ALA A 282 -9.60 10.59 -19.31
CA ALA A 282 -9.88 10.01 -20.62
C ALA A 282 -11.20 10.49 -21.21
N PHE A 283 -12.27 10.58 -20.41
CA PHE A 283 -13.56 11.14 -20.85
C PHE A 283 -13.48 12.64 -21.12
N LEU A 284 -12.76 13.37 -20.27
CA LEU A 284 -12.62 14.82 -20.39
C LEU A 284 -11.66 15.25 -21.52
N TRP A 285 -10.74 14.39 -21.96
CA TRP A 285 -9.81 14.66 -23.06
C TRP A 285 -10.50 15.02 -24.37
N LYS A 286 -11.69 14.47 -24.63
CA LYS A 286 -12.47 14.80 -25.83
C LYS A 286 -13.10 16.21 -25.81
N THR A 287 -12.93 16.95 -24.72
CA THR A 287 -13.47 18.31 -24.57
C THR A 287 -12.40 19.35 -24.90
N THR A 288 -12.82 20.57 -25.24
CA THR A 288 -11.93 21.72 -25.50
C THR A 288 -11.21 22.22 -24.25
N LEU A 289 -11.51 21.70 -23.06
CA LEU A 289 -10.94 22.12 -21.77
C LEU A 289 -9.60 21.45 -21.45
N GLN A 290 -9.00 20.74 -22.41
CA GLN A 290 -7.83 19.88 -22.23
C GLN A 290 -6.72 20.49 -21.34
N PRO A 291 -6.26 21.74 -21.53
CA PRO A 291 -5.16 22.30 -20.72
C PRO A 291 -5.55 22.47 -19.24
N PHE A 292 -6.77 22.91 -18.96
CA PHE A 292 -7.24 23.16 -17.60
C PHE A 292 -7.47 21.87 -16.82
N ILE A 293 -8.00 20.84 -17.48
CA ILE A 293 -8.24 19.53 -16.86
C ILE A 293 -6.94 18.90 -16.38
N MET A 294 -5.85 19.04 -17.14
CA MET A 294 -4.54 18.52 -16.76
C MET A 294 -4.05 19.13 -15.45
N TYR A 295 -4.11 20.47 -15.33
CA TYR A 295 -3.68 21.16 -14.12
C TYR A 295 -4.60 20.88 -12.92
N ALA A 296 -5.91 20.78 -13.14
CA ALA A 296 -6.86 20.37 -12.12
C ALA A 296 -6.59 18.93 -11.63
N ALA A 297 -6.26 18.01 -12.54
CA ALA A 297 -5.92 16.63 -12.19
C ALA A 297 -4.60 16.56 -11.39
N LEU A 298 -3.56 17.28 -11.82
CA LEU A 298 -2.29 17.40 -11.08
C LEU A 298 -2.53 17.98 -9.68
N PHE A 299 -3.32 19.03 -9.58
CA PHE A 299 -3.71 19.63 -8.31
C PHE A 299 -4.44 18.60 -7.43
N LEU A 300 -5.48 17.92 -7.92
CA LEU A 300 -6.22 16.92 -7.14
C LEU A 300 -5.36 15.69 -6.76
N TYR A 301 -4.32 15.38 -7.52
CA TYR A 301 -3.42 14.26 -7.24
C TYR A 301 -2.40 14.60 -6.15
N PHE A 302 -1.71 15.72 -6.27
CA PHE A 302 -0.62 16.12 -5.37
C PHE A 302 -1.07 16.95 -4.18
N PHE A 303 -2.10 17.78 -4.35
CA PHE A 303 -2.57 18.65 -3.30
C PHE A 303 -3.37 17.85 -2.27
N PRO A 304 -3.04 17.95 -0.97
CA PRO A 304 -3.77 17.27 0.09
C PRO A 304 -5.08 18.03 0.39
N VAL A 305 -6.00 18.05 -0.58
CA VAL A 305 -7.26 18.83 -0.54
C VAL A 305 -8.01 18.58 0.76
N TYR A 306 -8.07 17.32 1.21
CA TYR A 306 -8.75 16.96 2.44
C TYR A 306 -8.06 17.53 3.69
N ASP A 307 -6.75 17.36 3.83
CA ASP A 307 -6.04 17.86 5.02
C ASP A 307 -6.12 19.38 5.09
N PHE A 308 -6.05 20.04 3.93
CA PHE A 308 -6.26 21.47 3.81
C PHE A 308 -7.67 21.87 4.26
N ALA A 309 -8.72 21.26 3.69
CA ALA A 309 -10.11 21.54 4.07
C ALA A 309 -10.35 21.28 5.57
N LYS A 310 -9.89 20.13 6.08
CA LYS A 310 -9.98 19.78 7.51
C LYS A 310 -9.25 20.79 8.41
N SER A 311 -8.10 21.30 7.98
CA SER A 311 -7.36 22.31 8.74
C SER A 311 -8.09 23.65 8.80
N LEU A 312 -8.83 24.01 7.76
CA LEU A 312 -9.69 25.20 7.73
C LEU A 312 -10.89 25.03 8.67
N PHE A 313 -11.60 23.91 8.59
CA PHE A 313 -12.78 23.66 9.44
C PHE A 313 -12.42 23.46 10.92
N LYS A 314 -11.31 22.79 11.25
CA LYS A 314 -10.90 22.60 12.65
C LYS A 314 -10.60 23.91 13.39
N LYS A 315 -10.16 24.94 12.66
CA LYS A 315 -9.84 26.26 13.24
C LYS A 315 -11.10 27.03 13.65
N GLN A 316 -12.25 26.72 13.04
CA GLN A 316 -13.52 27.38 13.31
C GLN A 316 -14.14 26.89 14.62
N ASN A 317 -14.22 25.57 14.83
CA ASN A 317 -14.77 25.00 16.08
C ASN A 317 -13.98 25.38 17.34
N HIS A 318 -12.68 25.67 17.23
CA HIS A 318 -11.86 26.15 18.35
C HIS A 318 -12.01 27.65 18.66
N ARG A 319 -12.62 28.43 17.75
CA ARG A 319 -12.97 29.83 18.01
C ARG A 319 -14.34 29.93 18.68
N GLU A 320 -15.32 29.19 18.18
CA GLU A 320 -16.68 29.15 18.74
C GLU A 320 -16.67 28.72 20.22
N HIS A 321 -15.92 27.67 20.58
CA HIS A 321 -15.80 27.27 21.99
C HIS A 321 -15.03 28.26 22.90
N ARG A 322 -14.18 29.14 22.33
CA ARG A 322 -13.51 30.17 23.14
C ARG A 322 -14.41 31.38 23.39
N GLU A 323 -15.24 31.73 22.42
CA GLU A 323 -16.23 32.79 22.58
C GLU A 323 -17.35 32.35 23.55
N GLU A 324 -17.71 31.07 23.60
CA GLU A 324 -18.65 30.52 24.59
C GLU A 324 -18.10 30.45 26.02
N GLU A 325 -16.77 30.33 26.21
CA GLU A 325 -16.14 30.32 27.55
C GLU A 325 -15.88 31.73 28.09
N GLU A 326 -15.90 32.77 27.24
CA GLU A 326 -15.69 34.18 27.61
C GLU A 326 -17.00 34.94 27.90
N ILE A 327 -18.17 34.30 27.72
CA ILE A 327 -19.52 34.81 28.05
C ILE A 327 -20.02 34.12 29.31
#